data_AF-A0A850T3P9-F1
#
_entry.id   AF-A0A850T3P9-F1
#
_cell.length_a   1.000
_cell.length_b   1.000
_cell.length_c   1.000
_cell.angle_alpha   90.00
_cell.angle_beta   90.00
_cell.angle_gamma   90.00
#
_symmetry.space_group_name_H-M   'P 1'
#
loop_
_entity.id
_entity.type
_entity.pdbx_description
1 polymer ?
#
loop_
_entity_poly.entity_id
_entity_poly.type
_entity_poly.pdbx_seq_one_letter_code
_entity_poly.pdbx_strand_id
1 'polypeptide(L)' 'NIVGAPAISLPLSMSAKGLPIGAMFGAKKGDERTLLELAFELEEAAPWSGRRPPIFG' A
#
# COMPACT_ATOMS: atom_id res chain seq x y z
N ASN A 1 4.13 -3.94 -14.94
CA ASN A 1 3.73 -4.09 -16.38
C ASN A 1 4.84 -3.64 -17.31
N ILE A 2 4.91 -4.17 -18.54
CA ILE A 2 6.02 -4.09 -19.54
C ILE A 2 7.38 -4.57 -19.01
N VAL A 3 7.91 -3.94 -17.97
CA VAL A 3 9.20 -4.22 -17.35
C VAL A 3 9.18 -5.55 -16.56
N GLY A 4 7.99 -6.01 -16.15
CA GLY A 4 7.84 -7.22 -15.34
C GLY A 4 8.46 -7.12 -13.94
N ALA A 5 8.85 -5.91 -13.51
CA ALA A 5 9.35 -5.62 -12.17
C ALA A 5 8.20 -5.62 -11.14
N PRO A 6 8.50 -6.01 -9.88
CA PRO A 6 7.50 -6.06 -8.82
C PRO A 6 7.10 -4.66 -8.38
N ALA A 7 5.84 -4.53 -7.95
CA ALA A 7 5.27 -3.31 -7.41
C ALA A 7 4.19 -3.63 -6.37
N ILE A 8 3.98 -2.73 -5.42
CA ILE A 8 2.96 -2.82 -4.39
C ILE A 8 2.21 -1.48 -4.27
N SER A 9 0.91 -1.54 -3.97
CA SER A 9 0.07 -0.37 -3.69
C SER A 9 -0.42 -0.45 -2.25
N LEU A 10 -0.14 0.58 -1.44
CA LEU A 10 -0.47 0.61 -0.02
C LEU A 10 -1.47 1.74 0.29
N PRO A 11 -2.53 1.49 1.08
CA PRO A 11 -3.57 2.48 1.37
C PRO A 11 -3.14 3.40 2.53
N LEU A 12 -2.16 4.29 2.29
CA LEU A 12 -1.53 5.09 3.34
C LEU A 12 -2.31 6.34 3.75
N SER A 13 -3.27 6.80 2.92
CA SER A 13 -3.97 8.05 3.17
C SER A 13 -5.45 8.01 2.75
N MET A 14 -6.18 9.03 3.17
CA MET A 14 -7.59 9.26 2.86
C MET A 14 -7.73 10.68 2.30
N SER A 15 -8.57 10.83 1.28
CA SER A 15 -8.97 12.16 0.81
C SER A 15 -9.87 12.86 1.84
N ALA A 16 -10.04 14.18 1.71
CA ALA A 16 -10.97 14.95 2.54
C ALA A 16 -12.43 14.46 2.44
N LYS A 17 -12.79 13.69 1.39
CA LYS A 17 -14.11 13.08 1.21
C LYS A 17 -14.21 11.66 1.76
N GLY A 18 -13.19 11.18 2.47
CA GLY A 18 -13.18 9.83 3.05
C GLY A 18 -12.92 8.70 2.04
N LEU A 19 -12.38 9.01 0.86
CA LEU A 19 -11.97 7.98 -0.12
C LEU A 19 -10.51 7.56 0.09
N PRO A 20 -10.18 6.25 0.00
CA PRO A 20 -8.80 5.77 0.15
C PRO A 20 -7.91 6.26 -0.99
N ILE A 21 -6.67 6.63 -0.65
CA ILE A 21 -5.62 7.02 -1.59
C ILE A 21 -4.47 6.02 -1.45
N GLY A 22 -4.15 5.32 -2.54
CA GLY A 22 -3.03 4.39 -2.62
C GLY A 22 -1.72 5.09 -2.95
N ALA A 23 -0.62 4.63 -2.35
CA ALA A 23 0.74 4.96 -2.75
C ALA A 23 1.38 3.75 -3.43
N MET A 24 1.95 3.94 -4.63
CA MET A 24 2.56 2.88 -5.42
C MET A 24 4.08 2.90 -5.27
N PHE A 25 4.65 1.73 -4.96
CA PHE A 25 6.09 1.50 -4.85
C PHE A 25 6.50 0.41 -5.85
N GLY A 26 7.67 0.57 -6.47
CA GLY A 26 8.25 -0.41 -7.37
C GLY A 26 9.69 -0.74 -6.97
N ALA A 27 10.11 -1.98 -7.21
CA ALA A 27 11.48 -2.41 -6.94
C ALA A 27 12.12 -3.06 -8.18
N LYS A 28 13.39 -3.44 -8.06
CA LYS A 28 14.08 -4.19 -9.11
C LYS A 28 13.46 -5.58 -9.25
N LYS A 29 13.60 -6.19 -10.42
CA LYS A 29 13.11 -7.56 -10.67
C LYS A 29 13.78 -8.54 -9.68
N GLY A 30 12.99 -9.35 -8.98
CA GLY A 30 13.47 -10.30 -7.98
C GLY A 30 13.71 -9.70 -6.58
N ASP A 31 13.31 -8.43 -6.37
CA ASP A 31 13.48 -7.71 -5.10
C ASP A 31 12.13 -7.49 -4.39
N GLU A 32 11.24 -8.48 -4.44
CA GLU A 32 9.94 -8.48 -3.76
C GLU A 32 10.10 -8.37 -2.24
N ARG A 33 11.19 -8.92 -1.69
CA ARG A 33 11.48 -8.88 -0.25
C ARG A 33 11.55 -7.44 0.26
N THR A 34 12.27 -6.57 -0.43
CA THR A 34 12.40 -5.16 -0.04
C THR A 34 11.04 -4.45 -0.05
N LEU A 35 10.17 -4.77 -1.01
CA LEU A 35 8.80 -4.21 -1.04
C LEU A 35 7.95 -4.66 0.15
N LEU A 36 8.08 -5.92 0.57
CA LEU A 36 7.35 -6.46 1.72
C LEU A 36 7.89 -5.91 3.04
N GLU A 37 9.21 -5.80 3.20
CA GLU A 37 9.84 -5.17 4.37
C GLU A 37 9.39 -3.70 4.48
N LEU A 38 9.44 -2.94 3.37
CA LEU A 38 8.92 -1.56 3.35
C LEU A 38 7.44 -1.49 3.71
N ALA A 39 6.62 -2.41 3.18
CA ALA A 39 5.19 -2.44 3.47
C ALA A 39 4.91 -2.71 4.95
N PHE A 40 5.68 -3.60 5.58
CA PHE A 40 5.57 -3.92 7.00
C PHE A 40 5.86 -2.69 7.87
N GLU A 41 6.99 -2.04 7.65
CA GLU A 41 7.38 -0.82 8.38
C GLU A 41 6.35 0.31 8.21
N LEU A 42 5.79 0.47 7.00
CA LEU A 42 4.75 1.45 6.74
C LEU A 42 3.41 1.09 7.38
N GLU A 43 3.09 -0.20 7.52
CA GLU A 43 1.89 -0.66 8.22
C GLU A 43 1.98 -0.35 9.72
N GLU A 44 3.15 -0.58 10.33
CA GLU A 44 3.40 -0.22 11.73
C GLU A 44 3.35 1.30 11.95
N ALA A 45 3.93 2.09 11.04
CA ALA A 45 3.97 3.55 11.16
C ALA A 45 2.63 4.24 10.85
N ALA A 46 1.82 3.69 9.94
CA ALA A 46 0.55 4.28 9.50
C ALA A 46 -0.56 3.22 9.33
N PRO A 47 -1.05 2.60 10.41
CA PRO A 47 -1.96 1.45 10.35
C PRO A 47 -3.23 1.71 9.53
N TRP A 48 -3.58 0.77 8.63
CA TRP A 48 -4.81 0.83 7.81
C TRP A 48 -5.85 -0.24 8.13
N SER A 49 -5.53 -1.26 8.92
CA SER A 49 -6.42 -2.41 9.16
C SER A 49 -7.79 -2.04 9.75
N GLY A 50 -7.87 -0.94 10.50
CA GLY A 50 -9.12 -0.39 11.05
C GLY A 50 -9.94 0.45 10.07
N ARG A 51 -9.40 0.83 8.91
CA ARG A 51 -10.09 1.66 7.91
C ARG A 51 -11.03 0.78 7.09
N ARG A 52 -12.31 0.72 7.49
CA ARG A 52 -13.36 -0.01 6.77
C ARG A 52 -14.33 0.94 6.08
N PRO A 53 -14.79 0.63 4.86
CA PRO A 53 -15.82 1.43 4.21
C PRO A 53 -17.18 1.22 4.90
N PRO A 54 -18.06 2.22 4.86
CA PRO A 54 -19.34 2.21 5.59
C PRO A 54 -20.35 1.17 5.10
N ILE A 55 -20.13 0.58 3.92
CA ILE A 55 -21.02 -0.45 3.35
C ILE A 55 -20.87 -1.83 4.00
N PHE A 56 -19.88 -2.03 4.86
CA PHE A 56 -19.65 -3.29 5.58
C PHE A 56 -20.00 -3.20 7.08
N GLY A 57 -20.77 -2.17 7.47
CA GLY A 57 -21.28 -1.96 8.83
C GLY A 57 -22.78 -2.16 8.94
#